data_AF-A0A5N6EKW5-F1
#
_entry.id   AF-A0A5N6EKW5-F1
#
_cell.length_a   1.000
_cell.length_b   1.000
_cell.length_c   1.000
_cell.angle_alpha   90.00
_cell.angle_beta   90.00
_cell.angle_gamma   90.00
#
_symmetry.space_group_name_H-M   'P 1'
#
loop_
_entity.id
_entity.type
_entity.pdbx_description
1 polymer ?
#
loop_
_entity_poly.entity_id
_entity_poly.type
_entity_poly.pdbx_seq_one_letter_code
_entity_poly.pdbx_strand_id
1 'polypeptide(L)'
;MLVATLYGPVYRRLTVLGVLRKATDEVRLAEQQAFHRIEDTMQCEDLHYYTPTNQIFTACEDSVLPRFKWFPPLGNLEGPVDSTGSIHVIDPRTMKSTRLAFENFAGPLVTHGIEVLDDPDSPDAVYIFVVNHLPNMVYYHAGPHSQEIPKARSQVELFHHILGTKTARHVRSIRHPLIVTPNDIIAESPLSFYVTNDHFYRDGFKRHIEDLFPAAKWSNIVHVQLDSLESEQAETGVDAKVALTGLQNNNGLGHGQSKGELLISSAISGIMYRGRTNPETRNISIVDEVHFDSSIDNPSYYTDPYRTSSEDASGYVLAGLLRCIDLAKTHANPNGKDGVMVWYTRPKAAKEEGGVVEWETRLIFEDDGTNIRSSSTALLVPIEPKPQEKKKAWLFVTGFVSESVIAVEVLL
;
A
#
# COMPACT_ATOMS: atom_id res chain seq x y z
N MET A 1 -20.11 17.44 30.86
CA MET A 1 -19.79 16.01 30.74
C MET A 1 -19.69 15.54 29.29
N LEU A 2 -20.69 15.80 28.42
CA LEU A 2 -20.65 15.37 27.00
C LEU A 2 -19.48 15.94 26.17
N VAL A 3 -19.10 17.20 26.42
CA VAL A 3 -17.98 17.88 25.74
C VAL A 3 -16.64 17.23 26.08
N ALA A 4 -16.44 16.78 27.32
CA ALA A 4 -15.19 16.13 27.76
C ALA A 4 -15.03 14.72 27.19
N THR A 5 -16.13 13.98 26.98
CA THR A 5 -16.10 12.62 26.43
C THR A 5 -15.89 12.58 24.91
N LEU A 6 -16.32 13.61 24.18
CA LEU A 6 -16.12 13.70 22.72
C LEU A 6 -14.81 14.38 22.33
N TYR A 7 -14.20 15.14 23.23
CA TYR A 7 -12.97 15.90 22.94
C TYR A 7 -11.82 15.01 22.47
N GLY A 8 -11.53 13.91 23.16
CA GLY A 8 -10.42 13.01 22.82
C GLY A 8 -10.54 12.40 21.42
N PRO A 9 -11.64 11.69 21.10
CA PRO A 9 -11.86 11.12 19.77
C PRO A 9 -11.86 12.16 18.65
N VAL A 10 -12.48 13.33 18.87
CA VAL A 10 -12.50 14.42 17.88
C VAL A 10 -11.10 14.99 17.67
N TYR A 11 -10.37 15.27 18.75
CA TYR A 11 -8.99 15.77 18.67
C TYR A 11 -8.08 14.79 17.93
N ARG A 12 -8.12 13.50 18.28
CA ARG A 12 -7.39 12.44 17.57
C ARG A 12 -7.70 12.45 16.08
N ARG A 13 -8.98 12.55 15.71
CA ARG A 13 -9.38 12.58 14.30
C ARG A 13 -8.86 13.82 13.58
N LEU A 14 -8.92 15.00 14.19
CA LEU A 14 -8.37 16.24 13.63
C LEU A 14 -6.84 16.16 13.47
N THR A 15 -6.16 15.50 14.42
CA THR A 15 -4.71 15.24 14.36
C THR A 15 -4.37 14.33 13.19
N VAL A 16 -5.01 13.16 13.06
CA VAL A 16 -4.79 12.19 11.98
C VAL A 16 -5.09 12.79 10.60
N LEU A 17 -6.17 13.56 10.46
CA LEU A 17 -6.50 14.26 9.22
C LEU A 17 -5.57 15.43 8.90
N GLY A 18 -4.72 15.84 9.85
CA GLY A 18 -3.75 16.91 9.67
C GLY A 18 -4.36 18.30 9.64
N VAL A 19 -5.59 18.48 10.15
CA VAL A 19 -6.33 19.75 10.07
C VAL A 19 -5.53 20.91 10.67
N LEU A 20 -4.84 20.64 11.78
CA LEU A 20 -4.04 21.61 12.52
C LEU A 20 -2.55 21.65 12.10
N ARG A 21 -2.10 20.73 11.24
CA ARG A 21 -0.72 20.70 10.75
C ARG A 21 -0.54 21.81 9.71
N LYS A 22 0.57 22.55 9.79
CA LYS A 22 0.98 23.51 8.75
C LYS A 22 1.90 22.77 7.78
N ALA A 23 1.71 22.98 6.48
CA ALA A 23 2.73 22.61 5.50
C ALA A 23 4.01 23.39 5.83
N THR A 24 5.12 22.69 5.98
CA THR A 24 6.44 23.24 6.28
C THR A 24 7.18 23.39 4.95
N ASP A 25 7.65 24.59 4.60
CA ASP A 25 8.26 24.85 3.27
C ASP A 25 9.63 24.15 3.04
N GLU A 26 10.06 23.27 3.94
CA GLU A 26 11.37 22.61 3.90
C GLU A 26 11.24 21.11 4.16
N VAL A 27 11.95 20.30 3.37
CA VAL A 27 12.14 18.88 3.69
C VAL A 27 12.81 18.78 5.05
N ARG A 28 12.22 18.00 5.95
CA ARG A 28 12.81 17.73 7.26
C ARG A 28 13.31 16.30 7.32
N LEU A 29 14.44 16.12 8.00
CA LEU A 29 15.01 14.82 8.42
C LEU A 29 15.67 13.99 7.31
N ALA A 30 15.89 14.55 6.12
CA ALA A 30 16.82 14.01 5.14
C ALA A 30 18.27 14.37 5.48
N GLU A 31 19.19 13.40 5.43
CA GLU A 31 20.63 13.65 5.68
C GLU A 31 21.27 14.53 4.59
N GLN A 32 20.70 14.52 3.38
CA GLN A 32 21.16 15.32 2.24
C GLN A 32 19.94 15.97 1.55
N GLN A 33 20.12 17.19 1.01
CA GLN A 33 19.06 17.89 0.28
C GLN A 33 18.81 17.34 -1.14
N ALA A 34 19.73 16.54 -1.68
CA ALA A 34 19.61 15.99 -3.03
C ALA A 34 18.84 14.66 -3.01
N PHE A 35 17.62 14.67 -3.54
CA PHE A 35 16.82 13.47 -3.76
C PHE A 35 17.26 12.76 -5.03
N HIS A 36 17.27 11.43 -5.00
CA HIS A 36 17.22 10.65 -6.23
C HIS A 36 15.77 10.53 -6.68
N ARG A 37 15.45 11.09 -7.84
CA ARG A 37 14.18 10.79 -8.53
C ARG A 37 14.40 9.56 -9.40
N ILE A 38 13.62 8.52 -9.17
CA ILE A 38 13.70 7.29 -9.97
C ILE A 38 12.87 7.52 -11.24
N GLU A 39 13.53 7.68 -12.38
CA GLU A 39 12.84 7.89 -13.65
C GLU A 39 11.93 6.72 -14.00
N ASP A 40 10.86 6.99 -14.76
CA ASP A 40 9.88 6.00 -15.23
C ASP A 40 9.24 5.22 -14.06
N THR A 41 8.71 5.94 -13.07
CA THR A 41 7.98 5.39 -11.92
C THR A 41 6.81 6.30 -11.50
N MET A 42 5.99 6.70 -12.47
CA MET A 42 4.87 7.61 -12.19
C MET A 42 3.69 6.88 -11.55
N GLN A 43 3.14 7.48 -10.50
CA GLN A 43 1.92 7.04 -9.82
C GLN A 43 1.94 5.58 -9.36
N CYS A 44 3.12 5.09 -8.98
CA CYS A 44 3.22 3.76 -8.40
C CYS A 44 2.77 3.85 -6.94
N GLU A 45 1.61 3.28 -6.63
CA GLU A 45 1.02 3.45 -5.32
C GLU A 45 1.72 2.60 -4.26
N ASP A 46 2.21 1.41 -4.64
CA ASP A 46 2.80 0.45 -3.72
C ASP A 46 4.21 -0.02 -4.12
N LEU A 47 5.04 -0.37 -3.13
CA LEU A 47 6.43 -0.81 -3.29
C LEU A 47 6.71 -2.06 -2.47
N HIS A 48 7.39 -3.04 -3.06
CA HIS A 48 7.81 -4.27 -2.40
C HIS A 48 9.32 -4.47 -2.49
N TYR A 49 10.01 -4.46 -1.35
CA TYR A 49 11.44 -4.74 -1.30
C TYR A 49 11.71 -6.25 -1.28
N TYR A 50 12.08 -6.78 -2.44
CA TYR A 50 12.47 -8.17 -2.61
C TYR A 50 13.94 -8.34 -2.22
N THR A 51 14.14 -8.69 -0.95
CA THR A 51 15.47 -8.81 -0.33
C THR A 51 16.40 -9.82 -1.03
N PRO A 52 15.94 -10.99 -1.52
CA PRO A 52 16.85 -12.00 -2.10
C PRO A 52 17.73 -11.49 -3.25
N THR A 53 17.22 -10.60 -4.10
CA THR A 53 18.00 -9.97 -5.20
C THR A 53 18.32 -8.51 -4.97
N ASN A 54 17.95 -7.94 -3.81
CA ASN A 54 18.06 -6.52 -3.49
C ASN A 54 17.41 -5.65 -4.60
N GLN A 55 16.13 -5.92 -4.89
CA GLN A 55 15.34 -5.21 -5.89
C GLN A 55 14.03 -4.72 -5.27
N ILE A 56 13.49 -3.62 -5.79
CA ILE A 56 12.16 -3.13 -5.40
C ILE A 56 11.23 -3.33 -6.58
N PHE A 57 10.11 -4.02 -6.35
CA PHE A 57 9.04 -4.19 -7.32
C PHE A 57 7.93 -3.19 -7.06
N THR A 58 7.29 -2.72 -8.12
CA THR A 58 6.19 -1.76 -8.02
C THR A 58 5.30 -1.82 -9.27
N ALA A 59 4.03 -1.41 -9.13
CA ALA A 59 3.07 -1.31 -10.22
C ALA A 59 2.71 0.16 -10.46
N CYS A 60 3.04 0.69 -11.64
CA CYS A 60 2.94 2.10 -11.99
C CYS A 60 1.92 2.33 -13.10
N GLU A 61 1.44 3.56 -13.25
CA GLU A 61 0.73 3.97 -14.47
C GLU A 61 1.74 4.30 -15.58
N ASP A 62 1.32 4.13 -16.83
CA ASP A 62 2.12 4.54 -17.99
C ASP A 62 1.86 6.01 -18.38
N SER A 63 0.87 6.65 -17.77
CA SER A 63 0.59 8.07 -17.96
C SER A 63 -0.12 8.69 -16.74
N VAL A 64 0.13 9.99 -16.53
CA VAL A 64 -0.29 10.71 -15.31
C VAL A 64 -1.79 11.07 -15.30
N LEU A 65 -2.34 11.46 -16.44
CA LEU A 65 -3.66 12.12 -16.51
C LEU A 65 -4.87 11.18 -16.28
N PRO A 66 -4.88 9.92 -16.76
CA PRO A 66 -5.99 8.98 -16.55
C PRO A 66 -6.48 8.84 -15.11
N ARG A 67 -5.57 8.70 -14.15
CA ARG A 67 -5.87 8.43 -12.73
C ARG A 67 -6.71 9.52 -12.06
N PHE A 68 -6.58 10.77 -12.51
CA PHE A 68 -7.38 11.89 -12.00
C PHE A 68 -8.84 11.85 -12.46
N LYS A 69 -9.16 11.07 -13.49
CA LYS A 69 -10.53 10.81 -13.94
C LYS A 69 -11.05 9.45 -13.46
N TRP A 70 -10.17 8.45 -13.47
CA TRP A 70 -10.52 7.08 -13.14
C TRP A 70 -9.51 6.46 -12.17
N PHE A 71 -9.89 6.42 -10.90
CA PHE A 71 -9.21 5.69 -9.84
C PHE A 71 -10.19 5.52 -8.68
N PRO A 72 -10.93 4.40 -8.64
CA PRO A 72 -11.95 4.15 -7.62
C PRO A 72 -11.49 4.37 -6.18
N PRO A 73 -10.26 4.04 -5.75
CA PRO A 73 -9.79 4.31 -4.38
C PRO A 73 -9.85 5.79 -3.99
N LEU A 74 -9.69 6.72 -4.91
CA LEU A 74 -9.87 8.16 -4.66
C LEU A 74 -11.29 8.69 -4.97
N GLY A 75 -12.20 7.80 -5.35
CA GLY A 75 -13.57 8.18 -5.77
C GLY A 75 -13.64 8.78 -7.18
N ASN A 76 -12.54 8.75 -7.93
CA ASN A 76 -12.49 9.21 -9.32
C ASN A 76 -13.15 8.15 -10.20
N LEU A 77 -14.34 8.45 -10.75
CA LEU A 77 -15.19 7.49 -11.47
C LEU A 77 -15.72 8.05 -12.81
N GLU A 78 -14.97 8.97 -13.43
CA GLU A 78 -15.25 9.57 -14.74
C GLU A 78 -14.75 8.67 -15.89
N GLY A 79 -15.25 7.42 -15.94
CA GLY A 79 -14.91 6.42 -16.96
C GLY A 79 -15.82 6.44 -18.21
N PRO A 80 -15.52 5.58 -19.21
CA PRO A 80 -14.35 4.71 -19.28
C PRO A 80 -13.09 5.49 -19.65
N VAL A 81 -11.96 5.11 -19.06
CA VAL A 81 -10.65 5.67 -19.37
C VAL A 81 -9.78 4.57 -19.95
N ASP A 82 -9.06 4.90 -21.02
CA ASP A 82 -8.02 4.05 -21.59
C ASP A 82 -6.73 4.29 -20.78
N SER A 83 -6.53 3.52 -19.72
CA SER A 83 -5.29 3.55 -18.92
C SER A 83 -4.52 2.26 -19.09
N THR A 84 -3.21 2.43 -19.24
CA THR A 84 -2.24 1.34 -19.20
C THR A 84 -1.31 1.59 -18.04
N GLY A 85 -0.83 0.50 -17.47
CA GLY A 85 0.13 0.51 -16.39
C GLY A 85 1.13 -0.60 -16.63
N SER A 86 2.17 -0.62 -15.83
CA SER A 86 3.25 -1.58 -15.98
C SER A 86 3.87 -1.94 -14.64
N ILE A 87 4.57 -3.08 -14.63
CA ILE A 87 5.35 -3.53 -13.48
C ILE A 87 6.79 -3.07 -13.68
N HIS A 88 7.37 -2.48 -12.65
CA HIS A 88 8.73 -2.00 -12.65
C HIS A 88 9.58 -2.72 -11.60
N VAL A 89 10.85 -2.88 -11.93
CA VAL A 89 11.89 -3.35 -11.02
C VAL A 89 12.93 -2.26 -10.88
N ILE A 90 13.11 -1.75 -9.67
CA ILE A 90 14.07 -0.71 -9.32
C ILE A 90 15.30 -1.37 -8.70
N ASP A 91 16.49 -1.06 -9.21
CA ASP A 91 17.76 -1.44 -8.56
C ASP A 91 18.21 -0.31 -7.62
N PRO A 92 18.12 -0.50 -6.28
CA PRO A 92 18.43 0.53 -5.30
C PRO A 92 19.92 0.90 -5.26
N ARG A 93 20.82 0.14 -5.90
CA ARG A 93 22.26 0.49 -6.00
C ARG A 93 22.51 1.48 -7.13
N THR A 94 21.72 1.41 -8.19
CA THR A 94 21.88 2.27 -9.37
C THR A 94 20.84 3.38 -9.45
N MET A 95 19.79 3.30 -8.63
CA MET A 95 18.64 4.21 -8.64
C MET A 95 17.92 4.25 -9.99
N LYS A 96 17.85 3.10 -10.67
CA LYS A 96 17.23 2.96 -12.00
C LYS A 96 16.06 1.98 -11.97
N SER A 97 15.00 2.35 -12.67
CA SER A 97 13.82 1.52 -12.94
C SER A 97 13.97 0.76 -14.25
N THR A 98 13.44 -0.46 -14.30
CA THR A 98 13.24 -1.25 -15.53
C THR A 98 11.78 -1.66 -15.62
N ARG A 99 11.09 -1.20 -16.66
CA ARG A 99 9.75 -1.66 -17.00
C ARG A 99 9.79 -3.09 -17.53
N LEU A 100 8.92 -3.96 -17.02
CA LEU A 100 8.74 -5.31 -17.50
C LEU A 100 7.76 -5.32 -18.67
N ALA A 101 8.16 -5.88 -19.81
CA ALA A 101 7.28 -6.07 -20.94
C ALA A 101 6.31 -7.23 -20.65
N PHE A 102 5.02 -6.99 -20.85
CA PHE A 102 4.02 -8.03 -20.61
C PHE A 102 3.96 -9.06 -21.73
N GLU A 103 3.90 -10.32 -21.34
CA GLU A 103 3.55 -11.44 -22.22
C GLU A 103 2.14 -11.91 -21.87
N ASN A 104 1.33 -12.22 -22.89
CA ASN A 104 -0.06 -12.68 -22.74
C ASN A 104 -1.02 -11.69 -22.04
N PHE A 105 -0.70 -10.39 -22.01
CA PHE A 105 -1.59 -9.36 -21.49
C PHE A 105 -1.57 -8.13 -22.39
N ALA A 106 -2.76 -7.75 -22.87
CA ALA A 106 -2.97 -6.57 -23.71
C ALA A 106 -4.15 -5.72 -23.22
N GLY A 107 -4.63 -5.99 -22.00
CA GLY A 107 -5.74 -5.27 -21.40
C GLY A 107 -5.30 -3.96 -20.72
N PRO A 108 -6.26 -3.11 -20.35
CA PRO A 108 -5.99 -2.00 -19.44
C PRO A 108 -5.50 -2.51 -18.07
N LEU A 109 -4.60 -1.75 -17.46
CA LEU A 109 -4.07 -2.00 -16.13
C LEU A 109 -4.05 -0.69 -15.35
N VAL A 110 -5.01 -0.51 -14.45
CA VAL A 110 -5.10 0.64 -13.54
C VAL A 110 -4.55 0.17 -12.19
N THR A 111 -3.28 0.45 -11.93
CA THR A 111 -2.50 -0.19 -10.86
C THR A 111 -2.86 0.36 -9.47
N HIS A 112 -2.68 -0.47 -8.45
CA HIS A 112 -2.81 -0.10 -7.04
C HIS A 112 -1.83 -0.95 -6.21
N GLY A 113 -2.29 -1.67 -5.19
CA GLY A 113 -1.46 -2.60 -4.43
C GLY A 113 -0.81 -3.70 -5.30
N ILE A 114 0.39 -4.10 -4.91
CA ILE A 114 1.18 -5.16 -5.54
C ILE A 114 1.61 -6.16 -4.45
N GLU A 115 1.89 -7.40 -4.81
CA GLU A 115 2.55 -8.36 -3.91
C GLU A 115 3.52 -9.20 -4.72
N VAL A 116 4.70 -9.48 -4.15
CA VAL A 116 5.72 -10.33 -4.76
C VAL A 116 5.95 -11.56 -3.92
N LEU A 117 5.70 -12.72 -4.53
CA LEU A 117 5.79 -14.02 -3.90
C LEU A 117 6.84 -14.88 -4.60
N ASP A 118 7.71 -15.54 -3.83
CA ASP A 118 8.63 -16.55 -4.36
C ASP A 118 7.87 -17.65 -5.12
N ASP A 119 8.39 -18.06 -6.27
CA ASP A 119 7.92 -19.28 -6.92
C ASP A 119 8.46 -20.50 -6.15
N PRO A 120 7.60 -21.32 -5.51
CA PRO A 120 8.05 -22.47 -4.73
C PRO A 120 8.74 -23.54 -5.60
N ASP A 121 8.49 -23.55 -6.91
CA ASP A 121 9.01 -24.53 -7.85
C ASP A 121 10.24 -24.00 -8.62
N SER A 122 10.48 -22.68 -8.61
CA SER A 122 11.59 -22.04 -9.34
C SER A 122 12.23 -20.91 -8.52
N PRO A 123 13.39 -21.13 -7.87
CA PRO A 123 14.01 -20.13 -6.98
C PRO A 123 14.53 -18.87 -7.70
N ASP A 124 14.54 -18.87 -9.02
CA ASP A 124 14.90 -17.75 -9.89
C ASP A 124 13.67 -17.01 -10.45
N ALA A 125 12.46 -17.29 -9.94
CA ALA A 125 11.24 -16.66 -10.38
C ALA A 125 10.35 -16.22 -9.21
N VAL A 126 9.46 -15.28 -9.51
CA VAL A 126 8.46 -14.76 -8.58
C VAL A 126 7.10 -14.69 -9.28
N TYR A 127 6.05 -14.86 -8.49
CA TYR A 127 4.70 -14.45 -8.83
C TYR A 127 4.48 -13.02 -8.38
N ILE A 128 3.82 -12.22 -9.22
CA ILE A 128 3.50 -10.83 -8.94
C ILE A 128 1.99 -10.65 -9.04
N PHE A 129 1.35 -10.31 -7.93
CA PHE A 129 -0.08 -9.99 -7.88
C PHE A 129 -0.23 -8.48 -7.99
N VAL A 130 -1.20 -8.00 -8.77
CA VAL A 130 -1.46 -6.57 -8.95
C VAL A 130 -2.96 -6.31 -8.87
N VAL A 131 -3.39 -5.40 -8.01
CA VAL A 131 -4.76 -4.90 -8.00
C VAL A 131 -4.99 -4.05 -9.26
N ASN A 132 -6.05 -4.37 -10.01
CA ASN A 132 -6.43 -3.71 -11.26
C ASN A 132 -7.84 -3.14 -11.19
N HIS A 133 -7.97 -1.82 -11.26
CA HIS A 133 -9.25 -1.11 -11.14
C HIS A 133 -9.93 -0.83 -12.49
N LEU A 134 -10.50 -1.86 -13.11
CA LEU A 134 -11.14 -1.73 -14.41
C LEU A 134 -12.50 -0.99 -14.36
N PRO A 135 -12.83 -0.15 -15.35
CA PRO A 135 -14.21 0.27 -15.60
C PRO A 135 -15.12 -0.91 -15.92
N ASN A 136 -16.36 -0.86 -15.43
CA ASN A 136 -17.39 -1.82 -15.79
C ASN A 136 -18.14 -1.36 -17.04
N MET A 137 -17.75 -1.88 -18.20
CA MET A 137 -18.38 -1.48 -19.47
C MET A 137 -19.88 -1.78 -19.53
N VAL A 138 -20.38 -2.76 -18.77
CA VAL A 138 -21.82 -3.04 -18.69
C VAL A 138 -22.58 -1.84 -18.11
N TYR A 139 -22.05 -1.20 -17.06
CA TYR A 139 -22.63 0.01 -16.49
C TYR A 139 -22.70 1.13 -17.53
N TYR A 140 -21.59 1.38 -18.24
CA TYR A 140 -21.49 2.45 -19.22
C TYR A 140 -22.32 2.20 -20.50
N HIS A 141 -22.63 0.94 -20.82
CA HIS A 141 -23.53 0.59 -21.93
C HIS A 141 -25.02 0.58 -21.54
N ALA A 142 -25.35 0.38 -20.26
CA ALA A 142 -26.73 0.22 -19.78
C ALA A 142 -27.52 1.54 -19.63
N GLY A 143 -26.89 2.71 -19.81
CA GLY A 143 -27.53 4.01 -19.66
C GLY A 143 -27.79 4.44 -18.20
N PRO A 144 -28.36 5.64 -17.96
CA PRO A 144 -28.36 6.34 -16.66
C PRO A 144 -29.20 5.70 -15.52
N HIS A 145 -29.73 4.49 -15.70
CA HIS A 145 -30.65 3.85 -14.75
C HIS A 145 -30.18 2.51 -14.16
N SER A 146 -28.94 2.09 -14.40
CA SER A 146 -28.42 0.82 -13.86
C SER A 146 -27.84 0.97 -12.44
N GLN A 147 -28.63 1.48 -11.48
CA GLN A 147 -28.17 1.70 -10.09
C GLN A 147 -27.63 0.44 -9.41
N GLU A 148 -27.97 -0.76 -9.90
CA GLU A 148 -27.49 -2.05 -9.38
C GLU A 148 -26.14 -2.49 -9.96
N ILE A 149 -25.70 -1.91 -11.09
CA ILE A 149 -24.45 -2.30 -11.75
C ILE A 149 -23.32 -1.41 -11.21
N PRO A 150 -22.27 -1.97 -10.58
CA PRO A 150 -21.14 -1.17 -10.12
C PRO A 150 -20.41 -0.48 -11.28
N LYS A 151 -19.99 0.77 -11.10
CA LYS A 151 -19.17 1.51 -12.07
C LYS A 151 -17.81 0.86 -12.32
N ALA A 152 -17.20 0.31 -11.27
CA ALA A 152 -15.91 -0.36 -11.33
C ALA A 152 -16.09 -1.89 -11.26
N ARG A 153 -15.23 -2.61 -11.97
CA ARG A 153 -15.11 -4.07 -11.98
C ARG A 153 -13.66 -4.44 -11.62
N SER A 154 -13.23 -4.00 -10.45
CA SER A 154 -11.89 -4.26 -9.93
C SER A 154 -11.62 -5.76 -9.82
N GLN A 155 -10.36 -6.14 -10.00
CA GLN A 155 -9.89 -7.52 -9.96
C GLN A 155 -8.41 -7.56 -9.57
N VAL A 156 -7.86 -8.77 -9.43
CA VAL A 156 -6.42 -8.99 -9.26
C VAL A 156 -5.86 -9.63 -10.52
N GLU A 157 -4.71 -9.16 -10.99
CA GLU A 157 -3.94 -9.79 -12.06
C GLU A 157 -2.76 -10.55 -11.46
N LEU A 158 -2.54 -11.78 -11.91
CA LEU A 158 -1.39 -12.57 -11.52
C LEU A 158 -0.41 -12.66 -12.70
N PHE A 159 0.84 -12.31 -12.45
CA PHE A 159 1.95 -12.43 -13.37
C PHE A 159 3.01 -13.37 -12.80
N HIS A 160 3.86 -13.89 -13.68
CA HIS A 160 5.05 -14.68 -13.36
C HIS A 160 6.26 -14.02 -14.02
N HIS A 161 7.32 -13.82 -13.25
CA HIS A 161 8.53 -13.12 -13.68
C HIS A 161 9.77 -13.95 -13.32
N ILE A 162 10.60 -14.23 -14.32
CA ILE A 162 11.93 -14.81 -14.10
C ILE A 162 12.89 -13.67 -13.78
N LEU A 163 13.49 -13.71 -12.60
CA LEU A 163 14.37 -12.68 -12.07
C LEU A 163 15.53 -12.38 -13.04
N GLY A 164 15.79 -11.09 -13.27
CA GLY A 164 16.84 -10.63 -14.19
C GLY A 164 16.45 -10.61 -15.67
N THR A 165 15.28 -11.16 -16.04
CA THR A 165 14.70 -10.93 -17.37
C THR A 165 13.99 -9.58 -17.44
N LYS A 166 13.46 -9.23 -18.61
CA LYS A 166 12.73 -7.96 -18.84
C LYS A 166 11.26 -8.18 -19.15
N THR A 167 10.71 -9.34 -18.83
CA THR A 167 9.33 -9.69 -19.14
C THR A 167 8.58 -10.17 -17.91
N ALA A 168 7.28 -9.93 -17.87
CA ALA A 168 6.37 -10.51 -16.90
C ALA A 168 5.22 -11.17 -17.67
N ARG A 169 5.10 -12.48 -17.53
CA ARG A 169 4.06 -13.26 -18.22
C ARG A 169 2.80 -13.25 -17.39
N HIS A 170 1.70 -12.78 -17.96
CA HIS A 170 0.40 -12.90 -17.31
C HIS A 170 -0.01 -14.36 -17.22
N VAL A 171 -0.48 -14.72 -16.04
CA VAL A 171 -0.90 -16.07 -15.66
C VAL A 171 -2.42 -16.15 -15.75
N ARG A 172 -3.11 -15.27 -15.01
CA ARG A 172 -4.58 -15.17 -15.05
C ARG A 172 -5.08 -13.89 -14.38
N SER A 173 -6.31 -13.52 -14.70
CA SER A 173 -7.11 -12.58 -13.91
C SER A 173 -7.90 -13.32 -12.84
N ILE A 174 -8.19 -12.64 -11.72
CA ILE A 174 -8.88 -13.21 -10.56
C ILE A 174 -9.96 -12.23 -10.10
N ARG A 175 -11.22 -12.65 -10.17
CA ARG A 175 -12.38 -11.86 -9.76
C ARG A 175 -13.34 -12.71 -8.93
N HIS A 176 -13.90 -12.11 -7.88
CA HIS A 176 -14.90 -12.74 -7.04
C HIS A 176 -15.85 -11.67 -6.46
N PRO A 177 -17.15 -11.95 -6.20
CA PRO A 177 -18.08 -10.98 -5.62
C PRO A 177 -17.67 -10.37 -4.27
N LEU A 178 -16.82 -11.07 -3.50
CA LEU A 178 -16.24 -10.55 -2.26
C LEU A 178 -15.04 -9.61 -2.48
N ILE A 179 -14.48 -9.53 -3.68
CA ILE A 179 -13.47 -8.55 -4.07
C ILE A 179 -14.22 -7.32 -4.59
N VAL A 180 -14.56 -6.41 -3.67
CA VAL A 180 -15.50 -5.31 -3.87
C VAL A 180 -14.76 -4.01 -4.20
N THR A 181 -13.78 -3.68 -3.38
CA THR A 181 -12.98 -2.45 -3.38
C THR A 181 -11.54 -2.83 -3.00
N PRO A 182 -10.91 -3.73 -3.79
CA PRO A 182 -9.59 -4.24 -3.47
C PRO A 182 -8.60 -3.08 -3.32
N ASN A 183 -7.80 -3.10 -2.27
CA ASN A 183 -6.78 -2.09 -2.05
C ASN A 183 -5.39 -2.71 -2.16
N ASP A 184 -5.09 -3.70 -1.32
CA ASP A 184 -3.78 -4.33 -1.29
C ASP A 184 -3.84 -5.84 -1.01
N ILE A 185 -2.73 -6.55 -1.26
CA ILE A 185 -2.63 -8.00 -1.33
C ILE A 185 -1.50 -8.51 -0.43
N ILE A 186 -1.67 -9.70 0.15
CA ILE A 186 -0.55 -10.50 0.68
C ILE A 186 -0.76 -11.96 0.30
N ALA A 187 0.25 -12.60 -0.28
CA ALA A 187 0.12 -13.95 -0.80
C ALA A 187 0.77 -14.98 0.13
N GLU A 188 0.07 -16.10 0.37
CA GLU A 188 0.63 -17.27 1.07
C GLU A 188 1.22 -18.28 0.10
N SER A 189 0.67 -18.35 -1.12
CA SER A 189 1.12 -19.20 -2.22
C SER A 189 0.55 -18.65 -3.55
N PRO A 190 0.97 -19.16 -4.72
CA PRO A 190 0.40 -18.73 -6.00
C PRO A 190 -1.13 -18.94 -6.10
N LEU A 191 -1.68 -19.85 -5.28
CA LEU A 191 -3.09 -20.22 -5.25
C LEU A 191 -3.85 -19.68 -4.03
N SER A 192 -3.20 -18.98 -3.10
CA SER A 192 -3.81 -18.55 -1.83
C SER A 192 -3.30 -17.18 -1.44
N PHE A 193 -4.19 -16.20 -1.34
CA PHE A 193 -3.83 -14.83 -0.95
C PHE A 193 -4.95 -14.17 -0.16
N TYR A 194 -4.61 -13.06 0.49
CA TYR A 194 -5.56 -12.16 1.13
C TYR A 194 -5.60 -10.85 0.36
N VAL A 195 -6.78 -10.23 0.34
CA VAL A 195 -6.99 -8.91 -0.27
C VAL A 195 -7.85 -8.06 0.65
N THR A 196 -7.44 -6.82 0.87
CA THR A 196 -8.24 -5.85 1.63
C THR A 196 -9.34 -5.26 0.75
N ASN A 197 -10.54 -5.10 1.29
CA ASN A 197 -11.54 -4.20 0.76
C ASN A 197 -11.57 -2.95 1.64
N ASP A 198 -11.16 -1.81 1.10
CA ASP A 198 -10.99 -0.57 1.87
C ASP A 198 -12.32 0.10 2.27
N HIS A 199 -13.40 -0.25 1.58
CA HIS A 199 -14.75 0.29 1.80
C HIS A 199 -15.82 -0.77 1.60
N PHE A 200 -16.97 -0.61 2.26
CA PHE A 200 -18.17 -1.39 1.95
C PHE A 200 -18.96 -0.74 0.80
N TYR A 201 -19.16 0.57 0.85
CA TYR A 201 -19.76 1.35 -0.25
C TYR A 201 -18.71 1.69 -1.32
N ARG A 202 -19.01 1.35 -2.57
CA ARG A 202 -18.10 1.57 -3.72
C ARG A 202 -17.95 3.05 -4.10
N ASP A 203 -19.01 3.85 -3.92
CA ASP A 203 -19.02 5.26 -4.29
C ASP A 203 -20.05 6.10 -3.51
N GLY A 204 -20.06 7.39 -3.80
CA GLY A 204 -21.08 8.34 -3.35
C GLY A 204 -21.01 8.70 -1.86
N PHE A 205 -22.05 9.40 -1.40
CA PHE A 205 -22.07 10.00 -0.06
C PHE A 205 -21.91 8.99 1.08
N LYS A 206 -22.43 7.77 0.92
CA LYS A 206 -22.32 6.75 1.96
C LYS A 206 -20.87 6.31 2.17
N ARG A 207 -20.06 6.26 1.12
CA ARG A 207 -18.62 5.97 1.24
C ARG A 207 -17.91 7.06 2.05
N HIS A 208 -18.20 8.34 1.80
CA HIS A 208 -17.66 9.43 2.61
C HIS A 208 -18.08 9.40 4.08
N ILE A 209 -19.25 8.82 4.40
CA ILE A 209 -19.63 8.57 5.79
C ILE A 209 -18.73 7.50 6.41
N GLU A 210 -18.40 6.43 5.67
CA GLU A 210 -17.45 5.40 6.15
C GLU A 210 -16.12 5.99 6.54
N ASP A 211 -15.61 6.90 5.70
CA ASP A 211 -14.37 7.63 5.95
C ASP A 211 -14.45 8.40 7.27
N LEU A 212 -15.48 9.23 7.44
CA LEU A 212 -15.57 10.21 8.53
C LEU A 212 -16.02 9.64 9.86
N PHE A 213 -16.76 8.53 9.87
CA PHE A 213 -17.37 7.97 11.08
C PHE A 213 -16.53 6.80 11.63
N PRO A 214 -15.77 6.96 12.72
CA PRO A 214 -14.82 5.93 13.19
C PRO A 214 -15.46 4.58 13.58
N ALA A 215 -16.78 4.55 13.80
CA ALA A 215 -17.51 3.32 14.08
C ALA A 215 -17.96 2.58 12.81
N ALA A 216 -17.73 3.13 11.60
CA ALA A 216 -17.97 2.47 10.32
C ALA A 216 -16.88 1.41 10.01
N LYS A 217 -16.83 0.39 10.85
CA LYS A 217 -15.88 -0.72 10.79
C LYS A 217 -16.34 -1.82 9.81
N TRP A 218 -16.74 -1.40 8.61
CA TRP A 218 -17.45 -2.22 7.62
C TRP A 218 -16.55 -2.79 6.51
N SER A 219 -15.36 -2.18 6.31
CA SER A 219 -14.29 -2.76 5.49
C SER A 219 -13.85 -4.12 6.02
N ASN A 220 -13.28 -4.95 5.15
CA ASN A 220 -12.94 -6.32 5.49
C ASN A 220 -11.67 -6.78 4.76
N ILE A 221 -11.15 -7.93 5.16
CA ILE A 221 -10.12 -8.67 4.44
C ILE A 221 -10.72 -9.99 3.99
N VAL A 222 -10.48 -10.34 2.74
CA VAL A 222 -10.98 -11.56 2.11
C VAL A 222 -9.80 -12.47 1.84
N HIS A 223 -9.91 -13.73 2.28
CA HIS A 223 -9.04 -14.81 1.82
C HIS A 223 -9.59 -15.36 0.51
N VAL A 224 -8.72 -15.54 -0.48
CA VAL A 224 -9.03 -16.07 -1.81
C VAL A 224 -8.20 -17.33 -2.04
N GLN A 225 -8.87 -18.38 -2.49
CA GLN A 225 -8.28 -19.65 -2.89
C GLN A 225 -8.58 -19.91 -4.37
N LEU A 226 -7.55 -20.31 -5.10
CA LEU A 226 -7.67 -20.70 -6.50
C LEU A 226 -7.56 -22.23 -6.62
N ASP A 227 -8.37 -22.81 -7.50
CA ASP A 227 -8.29 -24.24 -7.84
C ASP A 227 -7.08 -24.54 -8.76
N SER A 228 -6.71 -23.58 -9.61
CA SER A 228 -5.63 -23.69 -10.60
C SER A 228 -5.07 -22.32 -10.97
N LEU A 229 -3.82 -22.28 -11.43
CA LEU A 229 -3.22 -21.08 -12.05
C LEU A 229 -3.67 -20.89 -13.50
N GLU A 230 -4.19 -21.94 -14.14
CA GLU A 230 -4.64 -21.89 -15.53
C GLU A 230 -6.15 -21.64 -15.59
N SER A 231 -6.54 -20.45 -16.04
CA SER A 231 -7.94 -20.13 -16.34
C SER A 231 -8.05 -18.97 -17.32
N GLU A 232 -8.92 -19.10 -18.32
CA GLU A 232 -9.24 -18.02 -19.26
C GLU A 232 -10.23 -17.00 -18.66
N GLN A 233 -11.09 -17.44 -17.75
CA GLN A 233 -12.11 -16.59 -17.12
C GLN A 233 -11.70 -16.20 -15.70
N ALA A 234 -11.91 -14.92 -15.37
CA ALA A 234 -11.45 -14.36 -14.10
C ALA A 234 -12.11 -15.00 -12.87
N GLU A 235 -13.36 -15.46 -12.99
CA GLU A 235 -14.15 -16.04 -11.90
C GLU A 235 -14.04 -17.56 -11.76
N THR A 236 -13.52 -18.26 -12.77
CA THR A 236 -13.50 -19.73 -12.75
C THR A 236 -12.48 -20.26 -11.74
N GLY A 237 -12.93 -21.14 -10.85
CA GLY A 237 -12.08 -21.76 -9.83
C GLY A 237 -11.54 -20.77 -8.82
N VAL A 238 -12.33 -19.75 -8.46
CA VAL A 238 -12.02 -18.75 -7.43
C VAL A 238 -13.01 -18.91 -6.28
N ASP A 239 -12.55 -19.46 -5.15
CA ASP A 239 -13.29 -19.47 -3.89
C ASP A 239 -12.79 -18.34 -2.99
N ALA A 240 -13.67 -17.75 -2.20
CA ALA A 240 -13.26 -16.70 -1.27
C ALA A 240 -14.17 -16.62 -0.05
N LYS A 241 -13.58 -16.16 1.07
CA LYS A 241 -14.29 -15.92 2.32
C LYS A 241 -13.75 -14.72 3.06
N VAL A 242 -14.59 -14.09 3.87
CA VAL A 242 -14.16 -13.01 4.76
C VAL A 242 -13.26 -13.58 5.86
N ALA A 243 -12.01 -13.13 5.90
CA ALA A 243 -11.00 -13.53 6.88
C ALA A 243 -10.90 -12.57 8.09
N LEU A 244 -11.27 -11.30 7.88
CA LEU A 244 -11.29 -10.28 8.94
C LEU A 244 -12.38 -9.24 8.67
N THR A 245 -13.02 -8.77 9.75
CA THR A 245 -14.00 -7.69 9.78
C THR A 245 -13.82 -6.92 11.10
N GLY A 246 -14.45 -5.75 11.25
CA GLY A 246 -14.42 -4.99 12.50
C GLY A 246 -13.29 -3.96 12.59
N LEU A 247 -12.60 -3.70 11.47
CA LEU A 247 -11.67 -2.59 11.31
C LEU A 247 -12.25 -1.57 10.32
N GLN A 248 -11.90 -0.30 10.51
CA GLN A 248 -12.28 0.78 9.58
C GLN A 248 -11.20 0.90 8.50
N ASN A 249 -11.61 1.09 7.25
CA ASN A 249 -10.75 1.40 6.13
C ASN A 249 -9.48 0.52 6.05
N ASN A 250 -9.67 -0.81 5.97
CA ASN A 250 -8.57 -1.76 5.77
C ASN A 250 -7.92 -1.45 4.42
N ASN A 251 -6.76 -0.81 4.44
CA ASN A 251 -6.06 -0.28 3.27
C ASN A 251 -4.87 -1.22 2.98
N GLY A 252 -3.64 -0.73 3.08
CA GLY A 252 -2.45 -1.53 2.81
C GLY A 252 -2.24 -2.75 3.70
N LEU A 253 -1.61 -3.75 3.12
CA LEU A 253 -1.12 -4.97 3.74
C LEU A 253 0.41 -5.00 3.68
N GLY A 254 1.03 -5.77 4.57
CA GLY A 254 2.47 -5.95 4.52
C GLY A 254 2.94 -7.14 5.35
N HIS A 255 4.13 -7.64 5.04
CA HIS A 255 4.77 -8.68 5.85
C HIS A 255 5.33 -8.06 7.13
N GLY A 256 5.08 -8.71 8.27
CA GLY A 256 5.61 -8.28 9.57
C GLY A 256 7.01 -8.84 9.85
N GLN A 257 7.41 -8.77 11.12
CA GLN A 257 8.73 -9.23 11.57
C GLN A 257 8.92 -10.75 11.42
N SER A 258 7.85 -11.53 11.61
CA SER A 258 7.90 -12.99 11.64
C SER A 258 7.07 -13.60 10.52
N LYS A 259 7.43 -14.82 10.10
CA LYS A 259 6.62 -15.58 9.13
C LYS A 259 5.18 -15.73 9.66
N GLY A 260 4.20 -15.38 8.84
CA GLY A 260 2.78 -15.43 9.19
C GLY A 260 2.28 -14.24 10.03
N GLU A 261 3.15 -13.28 10.34
CA GLU A 261 2.73 -11.96 10.80
C GLU A 261 2.41 -11.09 9.59
N LEU A 262 1.26 -10.45 9.65
CA LEU A 262 0.80 -9.52 8.63
C LEU A 262 0.51 -8.16 9.26
N LEU A 263 0.74 -7.10 8.52
CA LEU A 263 0.46 -5.73 8.88
C LEU A 263 -0.81 -5.31 8.14
N ILE A 264 -1.67 -4.56 8.82
CA ILE A 264 -2.90 -4.00 8.23
C ILE A 264 -2.94 -2.53 8.58
N SER A 265 -2.87 -1.67 7.58
CA SER A 265 -3.06 -0.25 7.79
C SER A 265 -4.54 0.11 7.72
N SER A 266 -4.99 0.88 8.70
CA SER A 266 -6.23 1.64 8.60
C SER A 266 -5.90 3.07 8.22
N ALA A 267 -5.97 3.36 6.92
CA ALA A 267 -5.34 4.55 6.37
C ALA A 267 -5.91 5.84 6.97
N ILE A 268 -7.23 5.92 7.08
CA ILE A 268 -7.89 7.12 7.58
C ILE A 268 -7.97 7.22 9.11
N SER A 269 -7.66 6.15 9.85
CA SER A 269 -7.64 6.18 11.32
C SER A 269 -6.24 6.41 11.90
N GLY A 270 -5.18 6.22 11.10
CA GLY A 270 -3.80 6.33 11.59
C GLY A 270 -3.46 5.20 12.55
N ILE A 271 -3.97 3.99 12.30
CA ILE A 271 -3.73 2.79 13.12
C ILE A 271 -3.21 1.68 12.22
N MET A 272 -2.03 1.15 12.55
CA MET A 272 -1.54 -0.10 11.98
C MET A 272 -1.82 -1.22 12.95
N TYR A 273 -2.44 -2.28 12.46
CA TYR A 273 -2.67 -3.50 13.21
C TYR A 273 -1.61 -4.54 12.86
N ARG A 274 -1.12 -5.25 13.86
CA ARG A 274 -0.34 -6.47 13.69
C ARG A 274 -1.29 -7.65 13.79
N GLY A 275 -1.37 -8.45 12.74
CA GLY A 275 -2.21 -9.63 12.66
C GLY A 275 -1.41 -10.91 12.49
N ARG A 276 -2.09 -12.05 12.64
CA ARG A 276 -1.58 -13.37 12.28
C ARG A 276 -2.62 -14.14 11.49
N THR A 277 -2.20 -14.82 10.43
CA THR A 277 -3.06 -15.76 9.71
C THR A 277 -3.15 -17.06 10.49
N ASN A 278 -4.33 -17.67 10.48
CA ASN A 278 -4.53 -19.03 10.97
C ASN A 278 -4.55 -19.97 9.75
N PRO A 279 -3.59 -20.89 9.60
CA PRO A 279 -3.47 -21.71 8.39
C PRO A 279 -4.60 -22.73 8.21
N GLU A 280 -5.32 -23.10 9.27
CA GLU A 280 -6.43 -24.05 9.19
C GLU A 280 -7.73 -23.36 8.77
N THR A 281 -8.02 -22.24 9.43
CA THR A 281 -9.28 -21.50 9.24
C THR A 281 -9.17 -20.37 8.23
N ARG A 282 -7.95 -19.99 7.82
CA ARG A 282 -7.59 -18.80 7.04
C ARG A 282 -8.11 -17.49 7.62
N ASN A 283 -8.55 -17.46 8.87
CA ASN A 283 -8.94 -16.23 9.53
C ASN A 283 -7.71 -15.44 9.97
N ILE A 284 -7.87 -14.13 10.15
CA ILE A 284 -6.84 -13.26 10.72
C ILE A 284 -7.22 -12.90 12.15
N SER A 285 -6.27 -13.02 13.07
CA SER A 285 -6.40 -12.53 14.44
C SER A 285 -5.51 -11.31 14.65
N ILE A 286 -6.05 -10.25 15.24
CA ILE A 286 -5.27 -9.07 15.65
C ILE A 286 -4.52 -9.37 16.95
N VAL A 287 -3.22 -9.06 16.95
CA VAL A 287 -2.29 -9.28 18.07
C VAL A 287 -2.03 -7.98 18.80
N ASP A 288 -1.84 -6.87 18.08
CA ASP A 288 -1.48 -5.58 18.64
C ASP A 288 -1.83 -4.44 17.68
N GLU A 289 -1.83 -3.20 18.15
CA GLU A 289 -2.05 -1.99 17.33
C GLU A 289 -1.03 -0.88 17.65
N VAL A 290 -0.66 -0.14 16.61
CA VAL A 290 0.26 1.00 16.69
C VAL A 290 -0.46 2.23 16.15
N HIS A 291 -0.41 3.32 16.92
CA HIS A 291 -1.11 4.57 16.61
C HIS A 291 -0.13 5.62 16.07
N PHE A 292 -0.53 6.29 14.99
CA PHE A 292 0.23 7.33 14.31
C PHE A 292 -0.54 8.65 14.29
N ASP A 293 0.15 9.79 14.34
CA ASP A 293 -0.50 11.11 14.34
C ASP A 293 -0.80 11.66 12.93
N SER A 294 -0.88 10.76 11.94
CA SER A 294 -1.33 11.03 10.58
C SER A 294 -2.14 9.88 10.01
N SER A 295 -2.78 10.11 8.86
CA SER A 295 -3.12 9.00 7.96
C SER A 295 -1.84 8.23 7.63
N ILE A 296 -1.98 6.95 7.40
CA ILE A 296 -0.93 6.04 6.91
C ILE A 296 -1.46 5.32 5.67
N ASP A 297 -0.63 4.65 4.88
CA ASP A 297 -1.07 3.79 3.78
C ASP A 297 -0.32 2.44 3.88
N ASN A 298 0.42 2.00 2.87
CA ASN A 298 0.96 0.65 2.80
C ASN A 298 2.12 0.47 3.79
N PRO A 299 1.99 -0.46 4.76
CA PRO A 299 2.99 -0.67 5.78
C PRO A 299 4.11 -1.58 5.27
N SER A 300 5.35 -1.32 5.69
CA SER A 300 6.46 -2.23 5.46
C SER A 300 7.25 -2.53 6.73
N TYR A 301 8.00 -3.62 6.71
CA TYR A 301 8.93 -3.98 7.77
C TYR A 301 10.38 -3.96 7.27
N TYR A 302 11.20 -3.13 7.91
CA TYR A 302 12.63 -3.11 7.68
C TYR A 302 13.33 -4.07 8.65
N THR A 303 14.12 -5.00 8.10
CA THR A 303 15.03 -5.84 8.87
C THR A 303 16.44 -5.27 8.77
N ASP A 304 17.06 -4.96 9.91
CA ASP A 304 18.45 -4.50 9.98
C ASP A 304 19.42 -5.70 9.79
N PRO A 305 20.11 -5.81 8.63
CA PRO A 305 21.04 -6.91 8.41
C PRO A 305 22.34 -6.76 9.21
N TYR A 306 22.60 -5.57 9.77
CA TYR A 306 23.79 -5.25 10.56
C TYR A 306 23.49 -5.16 12.06
N ARG A 307 22.36 -5.73 12.51
CA ARG A 307 21.98 -5.73 13.91
C ARG A 307 23.00 -6.45 14.78
N THR A 308 23.24 -5.90 15.96
CA THR A 308 24.01 -6.52 17.03
C THR A 308 23.10 -6.73 18.23
N SER A 309 23.56 -7.48 19.25
CA SER A 309 22.80 -7.67 20.49
C SER A 309 22.49 -6.35 21.21
N SER A 310 23.27 -5.30 20.98
CA SER A 310 23.10 -3.98 21.58
C SER A 310 22.43 -2.95 20.66
N GLU A 311 22.29 -3.23 19.37
CA GLU A 311 21.81 -2.28 18.37
C GLU A 311 21.09 -3.00 17.23
N ASP A 312 19.76 -3.04 17.29
CA ASP A 312 18.89 -3.61 16.25
C ASP A 312 17.96 -2.53 15.70
N ALA A 313 18.26 -2.02 14.50
CA ALA A 313 17.45 -1.00 13.83
C ALA A 313 16.29 -1.60 13.01
N SER A 314 15.79 -2.80 13.33
CA SER A 314 14.62 -3.34 12.65
C SER A 314 13.34 -2.65 13.14
N GLY A 315 12.39 -2.38 12.24
CA GLY A 315 11.17 -1.67 12.60
C GLY A 315 10.19 -1.49 11.45
N TYR A 316 8.98 -1.05 11.79
CA TYR A 316 7.92 -0.77 10.81
C TYR A 316 8.11 0.62 10.19
N VAL A 317 7.83 0.73 8.91
CA VAL A 317 7.92 1.99 8.13
C VAL A 317 6.56 2.24 7.50
N LEU A 318 6.02 3.44 7.71
CA LEU A 318 4.68 3.79 7.24
C LEU A 318 4.69 5.18 6.62
N ALA A 319 4.35 5.25 5.33
CA ALA A 319 4.10 6.49 4.64
C ALA A 319 2.66 6.96 4.90
N GLY A 320 2.43 8.27 4.73
CA GLY A 320 1.10 8.84 4.78
C GLY A 320 1.11 10.36 4.63
N LEU A 321 -0.06 10.98 4.73
CA LEU A 321 -0.23 12.39 4.36
C LEU A 321 0.00 13.37 5.51
N LEU A 322 0.70 14.45 5.21
CA LEU A 322 0.87 15.61 6.09
C LEU A 322 -0.48 16.30 6.39
N ARG A 323 -1.37 16.33 5.40
CA ARG A 323 -2.70 16.92 5.51
C ARG A 323 -3.71 16.14 4.66
N CYS A 324 -4.11 14.96 5.15
CA CYS A 324 -5.13 14.12 4.48
C CYS A 324 -6.43 14.89 4.18
N ILE A 325 -6.80 15.87 5.01
CA ILE A 325 -7.98 16.72 4.78
C ILE A 325 -7.97 17.46 3.43
N ASP A 326 -6.80 17.71 2.84
CA ASP A 326 -6.68 18.44 1.58
C ASP A 326 -7.06 17.55 0.37
N LEU A 327 -7.08 16.21 0.52
CA LEU A 327 -7.47 15.26 -0.53
C LEU A 327 -8.85 15.53 -1.11
N ALA A 328 -9.80 15.99 -0.29
CA ALA A 328 -11.14 16.34 -0.77
C ALA A 328 -11.14 17.41 -1.88
N LYS A 329 -10.03 18.15 -2.05
CA LYS A 329 -9.83 19.13 -3.13
C LYS A 329 -8.84 18.68 -4.18
N THR A 330 -7.86 17.85 -3.81
CA THR A 330 -6.69 17.55 -4.64
C THR A 330 -6.78 16.20 -5.36
N HIS A 331 -7.69 15.30 -4.95
CA HIS A 331 -7.80 13.92 -5.46
C HIS A 331 -8.01 13.80 -6.99
N ALA A 332 -8.65 14.80 -7.61
CA ALA A 332 -8.88 14.88 -9.05
C ALA A 332 -8.09 16.04 -9.72
N ASN A 333 -7.16 16.67 -8.99
CA ASN A 333 -6.37 17.78 -9.49
C ASN A 333 -4.92 17.35 -9.80
N PRO A 334 -4.51 17.32 -11.08
CA PRO A 334 -3.14 16.97 -11.45
C PRO A 334 -2.09 17.94 -10.90
N ASN A 335 -2.47 19.20 -10.66
CA ASN A 335 -1.60 20.24 -10.11
C ASN A 335 -1.78 20.43 -8.60
N GLY A 336 -2.47 19.51 -7.93
CA GLY A 336 -2.60 19.54 -6.48
C GLY A 336 -1.24 19.37 -5.78
N LYS A 337 -1.22 19.67 -4.48
CA LYS A 337 -0.05 19.49 -3.63
C LYS A 337 -0.51 18.81 -2.34
N ASP A 338 -0.02 17.59 -2.13
CA ASP A 338 -0.34 16.77 -0.96
C ASP A 338 0.98 16.42 -0.27
N GLY A 339 1.23 17.09 0.86
CA GLY A 339 2.43 16.84 1.66
C GLY A 339 2.43 15.45 2.27
N VAL A 340 3.62 14.98 2.62
CA VAL A 340 3.92 13.60 2.96
C VAL A 340 4.64 13.50 4.29
N MET A 341 4.50 12.34 4.93
CA MET A 341 5.17 11.98 6.17
C MET A 341 5.57 10.51 6.11
N VAL A 342 6.72 10.16 6.66
CA VAL A 342 7.10 8.76 6.88
C VAL A 342 7.44 8.57 8.35
N TRP A 343 6.73 7.62 8.95
CA TRP A 343 6.94 7.17 10.31
C TRP A 343 7.82 5.93 10.34
N TYR A 344 8.58 5.83 11.42
CA TYR A 344 9.39 4.67 11.74
C TYR A 344 9.11 4.25 13.18
N THR A 345 8.71 3.00 13.37
CA THR A 345 8.27 2.48 14.66
C THR A 345 9.03 1.23 15.05
N ARG A 346 9.50 1.20 16.30
CA ARG A 346 10.24 0.08 16.89
C ARG A 346 9.66 -0.31 18.25
N PRO A 347 9.76 -1.59 18.65
CA PRO A 347 9.42 -1.96 20.02
C PRO A 347 10.46 -1.33 20.97
N LYS A 348 10.00 -0.73 22.07
CA LYS A 348 10.90 -0.34 23.16
C LYS A 348 11.48 -1.60 23.79
N ALA A 349 12.72 -1.49 24.29
CA ALA A 349 13.34 -2.58 25.06
C ALA A 349 12.39 -3.04 26.17
N ALA A 350 12.07 -4.34 26.19
CA ALA A 350 11.12 -4.90 27.15
C ALA A 350 11.57 -4.61 28.58
N LYS A 351 10.70 -4.03 29.39
CA LYS A 351 11.01 -3.81 30.81
C LYS A 351 10.83 -5.08 31.65
N GLU A 352 9.94 -6.00 31.25
CA GLU A 352 9.66 -7.27 31.94
C GLU A 352 9.07 -8.32 30.98
N GLU A 353 9.23 -9.62 31.26
CA GLU A 353 8.61 -10.71 30.50
C GLU A 353 7.08 -10.68 30.68
N GLY A 354 6.33 -10.63 29.57
CA GLY A 354 4.86 -10.69 29.57
C GLY A 354 4.11 -9.34 29.58
N GLY A 355 4.83 -8.21 29.51
CA GLY A 355 4.22 -6.88 29.39
C GLY A 355 3.67 -6.56 27.99
N VAL A 356 2.76 -5.58 27.90
CA VAL A 356 2.30 -4.99 26.64
C VAL A 356 3.49 -4.36 25.92
N VAL A 357 3.62 -4.60 24.61
CA VAL A 357 4.71 -4.00 23.81
C VAL A 357 4.49 -2.49 23.76
N GLU A 358 5.40 -1.73 24.33
CA GLU A 358 5.43 -0.29 24.11
C GLU A 358 6.17 0.02 22.81
N TRP A 359 5.60 0.91 22.00
CA TRP A 359 6.18 1.32 20.73
C TRP A 359 6.88 2.68 20.86
N GLU A 360 8.06 2.80 20.25
CA GLU A 360 8.73 4.07 19.98
C GLU A 360 8.49 4.41 18.51
N THR A 361 7.74 5.49 18.28
CA THR A 361 7.37 5.97 16.95
C THR A 361 7.98 7.35 16.74
N ARG A 362 8.69 7.55 15.62
CA ARG A 362 9.27 8.84 15.24
C ARG A 362 9.10 9.11 13.75
N LEU A 363 9.10 10.37 13.36
CA LEU A 363 9.22 10.75 11.95
C LEU A 363 10.65 10.55 11.49
N ILE A 364 10.79 10.07 10.25
CA ILE A 364 12.07 9.96 9.55
C ILE A 364 12.11 10.78 8.27
N PHE A 365 10.95 11.24 7.78
CA PHE A 365 10.85 12.07 6.59
C PHE A 365 9.55 12.88 6.58
N GLU A 366 9.62 14.12 6.11
CA GLU A 366 8.49 15.02 5.87
C GLU A 366 8.82 15.91 4.66
N ASP A 367 7.89 16.04 3.72
CA ASP A 367 7.97 16.94 2.57
C ASP A 367 6.59 17.57 2.33
N ASP A 368 6.54 18.79 1.82
CA ASP A 368 5.29 19.54 1.65
C ASP A 368 4.49 19.16 0.40
N GLY A 369 5.00 18.22 -0.40
CA GLY A 369 4.42 17.79 -1.66
C GLY A 369 5.19 18.30 -2.89
N THR A 370 6.28 19.06 -2.70
CA THR A 370 7.08 19.62 -3.80
C THR A 370 8.03 18.58 -4.41
N ASN A 371 8.63 17.72 -3.59
CA ASN A 371 9.57 16.71 -4.07
C ASN A 371 8.90 15.36 -4.31
N ILE A 372 7.94 15.02 -3.44
CA ILE A 372 7.12 13.83 -3.56
C ILE A 372 5.73 14.16 -3.01
N ARG A 373 4.70 13.83 -3.78
CA ARG A 373 3.31 14.09 -3.43
C ARG A 373 2.64 12.79 -3.00
N SER A 374 1.65 12.89 -2.11
CA SER A 374 0.68 11.82 -1.84
C SER A 374 1.27 10.50 -1.39
N SER A 375 2.23 10.52 -0.46
CA SER A 375 2.97 9.30 -0.12
C SER A 375 2.05 8.20 0.40
N SER A 376 2.11 7.05 -0.25
CA SER A 376 1.36 5.85 0.10
C SER A 376 2.26 4.75 0.63
N THR A 377 3.47 4.62 0.09
CA THR A 377 4.40 3.56 0.52
C THR A 377 5.79 4.10 0.78
N ALA A 378 6.43 3.56 1.81
CA ALA A 378 7.83 3.81 2.11
C ALA A 378 8.57 2.52 2.49
N LEU A 379 9.79 2.39 1.99
CA LEU A 379 10.67 1.24 2.24
C LEU A 379 12.05 1.73 2.68
N LEU A 380 12.71 0.99 3.55
CA LEU A 380 14.12 1.20 3.89
C LEU A 380 14.97 0.12 3.23
N VAL A 381 16.00 0.51 2.50
CA VAL A 381 17.04 -0.37 1.96
C VAL A 381 18.34 -0.12 2.74
N PRO A 382 18.98 -1.17 3.27
CA PRO A 382 20.10 -1.04 4.20
C PRO A 382 21.34 -0.42 3.53
N ILE A 383 22.04 0.45 4.27
CA ILE A 383 23.38 0.94 3.91
C ILE A 383 24.38 0.30 4.87
N GLU A 384 25.48 -0.25 4.35
CA GLU A 384 26.54 -0.83 5.18
C GLU A 384 27.14 0.23 6.11
N PRO A 385 27.12 0.02 7.45
CA PRO A 385 27.62 1.01 8.39
C PRO A 385 29.15 1.05 8.34
N LYS A 386 29.71 2.27 8.33
CA LYS A 386 31.15 2.47 8.53
C LYS A 386 31.47 2.45 10.03
N PRO A 387 32.72 2.09 10.42
CA PRO A 387 33.12 2.10 11.81
C PRO A 387 32.82 3.45 12.49
N GLN A 388 32.14 3.41 13.63
CA GLN A 388 31.78 4.59 14.45
C GLN A 388 30.73 5.54 13.84
N GLU A 389 30.15 5.21 12.68
CA GLU A 389 29.01 5.96 12.12
C GLU A 389 27.67 5.40 12.60
N LYS A 390 26.66 6.26 12.70
CA LYS A 390 25.28 5.83 12.98
C LYS A 390 24.73 5.04 11.78
N LYS A 391 23.86 4.07 12.05
CA LYS A 391 23.17 3.31 11.00
C LYS A 391 22.32 4.24 10.12
N LYS A 392 22.41 3.99 8.82
CA LYS A 392 21.67 4.69 7.77
C LYS A 392 20.96 3.69 6.88
N ALA A 393 19.95 4.17 6.18
CA ALA A 393 19.30 3.46 5.10
C ALA A 393 18.90 4.42 3.98
N TRP A 394 18.74 3.89 2.78
CA TRP A 394 18.01 4.55 1.72
C TRP A 394 16.52 4.41 2.00
N LEU A 395 15.85 5.53 2.21
CA LEU A 395 14.40 5.62 2.27
C LEU A 395 13.87 5.84 0.86
N PHE A 396 13.14 4.86 0.33
CA PHE A 396 12.34 5.00 -0.88
C PHE A 396 10.93 5.43 -0.50
N VAL A 397 10.37 6.42 -1.20
CA VAL A 397 9.00 6.91 -1.00
C VAL A 397 8.31 7.03 -2.34
N THR A 398 7.07 6.55 -2.41
CA THR A 398 6.19 6.70 -3.56
C THR A 398 4.82 7.21 -3.15
N GLY A 399 3.98 7.60 -4.11
CA GLY A 399 2.62 8.06 -3.86
C GLY A 399 1.62 7.76 -4.97
N PHE A 400 0.34 7.65 -4.61
CA PHE A 400 -0.75 7.31 -5.53
C PHE A 400 -0.94 8.32 -6.69
N VAL A 401 -0.49 9.57 -6.58
CA VAL A 401 -0.47 10.54 -7.69
C VAL A 401 0.90 11.23 -7.84
N SER A 402 1.96 10.58 -7.38
CA SER A 402 3.34 11.08 -7.51
C SER A 402 3.84 10.99 -8.97
N GLU A 403 4.76 11.87 -9.36
CA GLU A 403 5.38 11.82 -10.70
C GLU A 403 6.51 10.79 -10.79
N SER A 404 7.10 10.42 -9.65
CA SER A 404 8.19 9.47 -9.54
C SER A 404 8.32 8.97 -8.10
N VAL A 405 8.80 7.75 -7.92
CA VAL A 405 9.44 7.29 -6.69
C VAL A 405 10.67 8.16 -6.42
N ILE A 406 10.91 8.52 -5.15
CA ILE A 406 12.14 9.18 -4.70
C ILE A 406 12.94 8.29 -3.76
N ALA A 407 14.24 8.52 -3.66
CA ALA A 407 15.11 7.93 -2.65
C ALA A 407 16.00 8.98 -1.96
N VAL A 408 16.17 8.83 -0.65
CA VAL A 408 16.97 9.72 0.21
C VAL A 408 17.59 8.97 1.38
N GLU A 409 18.76 9.41 1.87
CA GLU A 409 19.36 8.82 3.08
C GLU A 409 18.66 9.32 4.35
N VAL A 410 18.39 8.39 5.28
CA VAL A 410 17.87 8.68 6.62
C VAL A 410 18.68 7.96 7.70
N LEU A 411 18.70 8.54 8.91
CA LEU A 411 19.27 7.92 10.10
C LEU A 411 18.25 6.97 10.76
N LEU A 412 18.73 5.81 11.23
CA LEU A 412 17.91 4.78 11.89
C LEU A 412 18.04 4.77 13.42
#